data_AF-A0A1F2QRX1-F1
#
_entry.id   AF-A0A1F2QRX1-F1
#
_cell.length_a   1.000
_cell.length_b   1.000
_cell.length_c   1.000
_cell.angle_alpha   90.00
_cell.angle_beta   90.00
_cell.angle_gamma   90.00
#
_symmetry.space_group_name_H-M   'P 1'
#
loop_
_entity.id
_entity.type
_entity.pdbx_description
1 polymer ?
#
loop_
_entity_poly.entity_id
_entity_poly.type
_entity_poly.pdbx_seq_one_letter_code
_entity_poly.pdbx_strand_id
1 'polypeptide(L)'
;MRHLPEPQNLREAVKEVIRSNSADRYHPGRFIQATEAGEAKDLKRICEHMILNPDTLTWLVDALRTHGSLLFLEDLVAEYGYGLSPAAIEEAQRRARALDELVGGGRWKSKAARVVPQATPQQAADGRLRRIAEQLLKLRGERGGEFFWPWLEELEGRSVDKKRANKFLLGCILDWQIHADRAWENARRLAEDVLGDPEDLWGAIAAIPLAQWMERFNQYSLHRFQKGHERVWTIGRRVRSQYRGDARNIWKDVPPSEALSRLEDLGVGEQISRMVVGALMDTGQIEGIGDVKPDRHVCRVLGRILEGSPLQPDQVVYASRQLSPENPWLLDRPLYLIGKEFCFAQDPNCPACPIRAECKYYASKGDQARSYWR
;
A
#
# COMPACT_ATOMS: atom_id res chain seq x y z
N MET A 1 13.49 4.29 29.88
CA MET A 1 13.37 2.84 29.60
C MET A 1 12.50 2.21 30.66
N ARG A 2 11.35 1.64 30.28
CA ARG A 2 10.39 1.00 31.20
C ARG A 2 10.83 -0.45 31.51
N HIS A 3 10.34 -1.03 32.60
CA HIS A 3 10.52 -2.46 32.83
C HIS A 3 9.54 -3.23 31.94
N LEU A 4 10.03 -4.26 31.24
CA LEU A 4 9.16 -5.14 30.47
C LEU A 4 8.22 -5.86 31.46
N PRO A 5 6.89 -5.82 31.26
CA PRO A 5 5.96 -6.59 32.10
C PRO A 5 6.24 -8.10 31.99
N GLU A 6 5.89 -8.85 33.04
CA GLU A 6 6.13 -10.30 33.10
C GLU A 6 4.80 -11.10 33.13
N PRO A 7 3.97 -11.06 32.07
CA PRO A 7 2.74 -11.84 32.04
C PRO A 7 3.06 -13.34 31.98
N GLN A 8 2.32 -14.13 32.74
CA GLN A 8 2.59 -15.56 32.91
C GLN A 8 2.24 -16.42 31.69
N ASN A 9 1.39 -15.92 30.79
CA ASN A 9 0.92 -16.65 29.62
C ASN A 9 0.46 -15.67 28.51
N LEU A 10 0.17 -16.21 27.33
CA LEU A 10 -0.20 -15.42 26.15
C LEU A 10 -1.46 -14.56 26.35
N ARG A 11 -2.44 -15.05 27.11
CA ARG A 11 -3.66 -14.30 27.41
C ARG A 11 -3.34 -13.06 28.24
N GLU A 12 -2.56 -13.24 29.31
CA GLU A 12 -2.10 -12.13 30.14
C GLU A 12 -1.22 -11.16 29.34
N ALA A 13 -0.40 -11.64 28.39
CA ALA A 13 0.42 -10.81 27.52
C ALA A 13 -0.42 -9.88 26.63
N VAL A 14 -1.50 -10.41 26.03
CA VAL A 14 -2.44 -9.60 25.24
C VAL A 14 -3.14 -8.55 26.09
N LYS A 15 -3.63 -8.92 27.27
CA LYS A 15 -4.27 -7.99 28.21
C LYS A 15 -3.31 -6.89 28.64
N GLU A 16 -2.05 -7.24 28.86
CA GLU A 16 -1.01 -6.31 29.27
C GLU A 16 -0.65 -5.31 28.17
N VAL A 17 -0.56 -5.74 26.91
CA VAL A 17 -0.42 -4.83 25.75
C VAL A 17 -1.56 -3.82 25.71
N ILE A 18 -2.81 -4.27 25.85
CA ILE A 18 -4.00 -3.40 25.82
C ILE A 18 -3.97 -2.40 26.99
N ARG A 19 -3.69 -2.89 28.20
CA ARG A 19 -3.64 -2.09 29.43
C ARG A 19 -2.53 -1.05 29.36
N SER A 20 -1.30 -1.44 28.99
CA SER A 20 -0.16 -0.52 28.91
C SER A 20 -0.39 0.54 27.83
N ASN A 21 -0.92 0.17 26.67
CA ASN A 21 -1.14 1.11 25.59
C ASN A 21 -2.29 2.09 25.91
N SER A 22 -3.33 1.62 26.59
CA SER A 22 -4.42 2.49 27.07
C SER A 22 -3.92 3.53 28.08
N ALA A 23 -2.96 3.15 28.95
CA ALA A 23 -2.31 4.10 29.86
C ALA A 23 -1.48 5.17 29.11
N ASP A 24 -0.96 4.83 27.93
CA ASP A 24 -0.29 5.74 27.01
C ASP A 24 -1.27 6.48 26.07
N ARG A 25 -2.58 6.40 26.35
CA ARG A 25 -3.68 7.00 25.56
C ARG A 25 -3.75 6.50 24.11
N TYR A 26 -3.25 5.31 23.83
CA TYR A 26 -3.37 4.64 22.55
C TYR A 26 -4.33 3.44 22.66
N HIS A 27 -5.34 3.39 21.78
CA HIS A 27 -6.34 2.33 21.79
C HIS A 27 -6.15 1.38 20.59
N PRO A 28 -5.53 0.19 20.77
CA PRO A 28 -5.21 -0.72 19.68
C PRO A 28 -6.44 -1.54 19.23
N GLY A 29 -7.44 -0.89 18.61
CA GLY A 29 -8.76 -1.48 18.33
C GLY A 29 -8.71 -2.76 17.49
N ARG A 30 -7.89 -2.80 16.43
CA ARG A 30 -7.73 -4.00 15.58
C ARG A 30 -7.14 -5.18 16.35
N PHE A 31 -6.17 -4.91 17.22
CA PHE A 31 -5.54 -5.93 18.07
C PHE A 31 -6.53 -6.48 19.11
N ILE A 32 -7.31 -5.59 19.76
CA ILE A 32 -8.36 -5.97 20.71
C ILE A 32 -9.40 -6.85 20.03
N GLN A 33 -9.88 -6.44 18.85
CA GLN A 33 -10.88 -7.18 18.11
C GLN A 33 -10.37 -8.56 17.65
N ALA A 34 -9.16 -8.62 17.08
CA ALA A 34 -8.60 -9.87 16.58
C ALA A 34 -8.35 -10.89 17.69
N THR A 35 -7.89 -10.43 18.85
CA THR A 35 -7.57 -11.29 19.99
C THR A 35 -8.75 -11.55 20.92
N GLU A 36 -9.91 -10.92 20.66
CA GLU A 36 -11.05 -10.84 21.57
C GLU A 36 -10.60 -10.44 23.00
N ALA A 37 -9.74 -9.43 23.09
CA ALA A 37 -9.09 -8.99 24.33
C ALA A 37 -8.38 -10.11 25.13
N GLY A 38 -7.86 -11.12 24.43
CA GLY A 38 -7.17 -12.29 25.00
C GLY A 38 -8.08 -13.49 25.27
N GLU A 39 -9.37 -13.41 24.94
CA GLU A 39 -10.33 -14.49 25.17
C GLU A 39 -10.63 -15.34 23.92
N ALA A 40 -10.04 -15.01 22.77
CA ALA A 40 -10.23 -15.75 21.53
C ALA A 40 -9.86 -17.24 21.70
N LYS A 41 -10.72 -18.15 21.21
CA LYS A 41 -10.50 -19.60 21.32
C LYS A 41 -9.20 -20.07 20.65
N ASP A 42 -8.82 -19.44 19.54
CA ASP A 42 -7.61 -19.73 18.75
C ASP A 42 -6.47 -18.73 19.02
N LEU A 43 -6.39 -18.15 20.22
CA LEU A 43 -5.49 -17.01 20.52
C LEU A 43 -4.06 -17.21 20.03
N LYS A 44 -3.48 -18.39 20.23
CA LYS A 44 -2.12 -18.72 19.78
C LYS A 44 -1.95 -18.53 18.27
N ARG A 45 -2.84 -19.13 17.47
CA ARG A 45 -2.80 -19.06 16.00
C ARG A 45 -3.00 -17.64 15.51
N ILE A 46 -3.87 -16.88 16.16
CA ILE A 46 -4.12 -15.47 15.85
C ILE A 46 -2.86 -14.64 16.10
N CYS A 47 -2.24 -14.77 17.28
CA CYS A 47 -1.01 -14.08 17.62
C CYS A 47 0.14 -14.43 16.68
N GLU A 48 0.33 -15.71 16.36
CA GLU A 48 1.33 -16.16 15.38
C GLU A 48 1.10 -15.53 14.01
N HIS A 49 -0.16 -15.56 13.54
CA HIS A 49 -0.51 -14.95 12.26
C HIS A 49 -0.23 -13.45 12.25
N MET A 50 -0.58 -12.72 13.32
CA MET A 50 -0.31 -11.28 13.43
C MET A 50 1.18 -10.97 13.44
N ILE A 51 1.97 -11.73 14.19
CA ILE A 51 3.43 -11.54 14.27
C ILE A 51 4.09 -11.87 12.94
N LEU A 52 3.65 -12.91 12.23
CA LEU A 52 4.21 -13.29 10.94
C LEU A 52 3.71 -12.41 9.80
N ASN A 53 2.54 -11.78 9.96
CA ASN A 53 1.98 -10.89 8.96
C ASN A 53 2.79 -9.58 8.89
N PRO A 54 3.43 -9.26 7.75
CA PRO A 54 4.21 -8.03 7.56
C PRO A 54 3.40 -6.74 7.70
N ASP A 55 2.10 -6.78 7.39
CA ASP A 55 1.23 -5.61 7.50
C ASP A 55 1.14 -5.12 8.95
N THR A 56 1.09 -6.05 9.90
CA THR A 56 1.08 -5.75 11.34
C THR A 56 2.26 -4.86 11.71
N LEU A 57 3.48 -5.15 11.21
CA LEU A 57 4.67 -4.35 11.53
C LEU A 57 4.52 -2.89 11.11
N THR A 58 3.88 -2.63 9.96
CA THR A 58 3.61 -1.27 9.49
C THR A 58 2.76 -0.50 10.49
N TRP A 59 1.67 -1.12 10.99
CA TRP A 59 0.81 -0.53 12.01
C TRP A 59 1.55 -0.23 13.31
N LEU A 60 2.46 -1.12 13.73
CA LEU A 60 3.26 -0.91 14.94
C LEU A 60 4.23 0.26 14.77
N VAL A 61 4.90 0.36 13.62
CA VAL A 61 5.82 1.46 13.30
C VAL A 61 5.11 2.81 13.31
N ASP A 62 3.95 2.91 12.66
CA ASP A 62 3.16 4.15 12.61
C ASP A 62 2.64 4.56 13.99
N ALA A 63 2.13 3.59 14.76
CA ALA A 63 1.70 3.83 16.13
C ALA A 63 2.87 4.30 17.02
N LEU A 64 4.05 3.70 16.85
CA LEU A 64 5.24 4.01 17.65
C LEU A 64 5.83 5.40 17.33
N ARG A 65 5.75 5.86 16.07
CA ARG A 65 6.13 7.23 15.69
C ARG A 65 5.30 8.29 16.42
N THR A 66 4.03 7.98 16.69
CA THR A 66 3.11 8.87 17.39
C THR A 66 3.24 8.72 18.92
N HIS A 67 3.47 7.50 19.39
CA HIS A 67 3.55 7.14 20.80
C HIS A 67 4.83 6.33 21.07
N GLY A 68 5.95 6.99 21.40
CA GLY A 68 7.27 6.35 21.50
C GLY A 68 7.47 5.30 22.60
N SER A 69 6.46 5.03 23.44
CA SER A 69 6.55 4.13 24.61
C SER A 69 5.61 2.93 24.57
N LEU A 70 4.97 2.65 23.43
CA LEU A 70 4.00 1.56 23.33
C LEU A 70 4.64 0.19 23.55
N LEU A 71 3.87 -0.67 24.21
CA LEU A 71 4.15 -2.09 24.37
C LEU A 71 3.48 -2.84 23.23
N PHE A 72 4.24 -3.70 22.55
CA PHE A 72 3.70 -4.57 21.52
C PHE A 72 3.81 -6.03 21.93
N LEU A 73 3.02 -6.88 21.27
CA LEU A 73 3.05 -8.31 21.53
C LEU A 73 4.43 -8.90 21.18
N GLU A 74 5.09 -8.35 20.16
CA GLU A 74 6.45 -8.68 19.75
C GLU A 74 7.46 -8.50 20.90
N ASP A 75 7.30 -7.47 21.73
CA ASP A 75 8.21 -7.22 22.87
C ASP A 75 8.13 -8.36 23.90
N LEU A 76 6.92 -8.86 24.16
CA LEU A 76 6.67 -9.92 25.14
C LEU A 76 6.98 -11.31 24.56
N VAL A 77 6.60 -11.58 23.31
CA VAL A 77 6.88 -12.86 22.64
C VAL A 77 8.37 -13.04 22.41
N ALA A 78 9.10 -11.97 22.09
CA ALA A 78 10.55 -12.03 21.94
C ALA A 78 11.27 -12.50 23.21
N GLU A 79 10.76 -12.11 24.39
CA GLU A 79 11.34 -12.45 25.69
C GLU A 79 10.84 -13.80 26.23
N TYR A 80 9.52 -14.06 26.14
CA TYR A 80 8.89 -15.17 26.85
C TYR A 80 8.36 -16.29 25.95
N GLY A 81 8.19 -16.04 24.65
CA GLY A 81 7.78 -17.00 23.61
C GLY A 81 6.34 -17.52 23.70
N TYR A 82 5.81 -17.75 24.91
CA TYR A 82 4.46 -18.27 25.21
C TYR A 82 4.05 -19.52 24.43
N GLY A 83 5.02 -20.36 24.06
CA GLY A 83 4.79 -21.59 23.29
C GLY A 83 4.41 -21.36 21.83
N LEU A 84 4.59 -20.16 21.27
CA LEU A 84 4.46 -19.89 19.84
C LEU A 84 5.54 -20.63 19.03
N SER A 85 5.32 -20.77 17.72
CA SER A 85 6.26 -21.41 16.81
C SER A 85 7.62 -20.71 16.79
N PRO A 86 8.73 -21.43 16.53
CA PRO A 86 10.06 -20.83 16.43
C PRO A 86 10.13 -19.67 15.42
N ALA A 87 9.44 -19.79 14.29
CA ALA A 87 9.37 -18.73 13.27
C ALA A 87 8.70 -17.45 13.81
N ALA A 88 7.61 -17.58 14.58
CA ALA A 88 6.96 -16.42 15.19
C ALA A 88 7.82 -15.78 16.29
N ILE A 89 8.57 -16.58 17.05
CA ILE A 89 9.49 -16.06 18.08
C ILE A 89 10.65 -15.31 17.43
N GLU A 90 11.29 -15.88 16.40
CA GLU A 90 12.36 -15.23 15.65
C GLU A 90 11.89 -13.91 15.04
N GLU A 91 10.68 -13.92 14.47
CA GLU A 91 10.06 -12.74 13.90
C GLU A 91 9.76 -11.66 14.95
N ALA A 92 9.20 -12.04 16.09
CA ALA A 92 8.96 -11.14 17.20
C ALA A 92 10.27 -10.49 17.70
N GLN A 93 11.34 -11.28 17.83
CA GLN A 93 12.66 -10.78 18.21
C GLN A 93 13.21 -9.78 17.20
N ARG A 94 13.07 -10.07 15.90
CA ARG A 94 13.49 -9.18 14.82
C ARG A 94 12.72 -7.85 14.86
N ARG A 95 11.39 -7.91 15.02
CA ARG A 95 10.53 -6.73 15.08
C ARG A 95 10.75 -5.90 16.34
N ALA A 96 10.86 -6.53 17.51
CA ALA A 96 11.12 -5.83 18.77
C ALA A 96 12.44 -5.04 18.70
N ARG A 97 13.49 -5.61 18.10
CA ARG A 97 14.75 -4.89 17.84
C ARG A 97 14.56 -3.71 16.90
N ALA A 98 13.90 -3.91 15.76
CA ALA A 98 13.65 -2.84 14.79
C ALA A 98 12.83 -1.69 15.39
N LEU A 99 11.84 -2.00 16.22
CA LEU A 99 11.01 -1.01 16.90
C LEU A 99 11.78 -0.24 17.97
N ASP A 100 12.71 -0.88 18.70
CA ASP A 100 13.62 -0.18 19.61
C ASP A 100 14.60 0.75 18.88
N GLU A 101 15.18 0.27 17.78
CA GLU A 101 16.08 1.08 16.94
C GLU A 101 15.38 2.33 16.39
N LEU A 102 14.10 2.20 16.00
CA LEU A 102 13.30 3.30 15.47
C LEU A 102 13.19 4.50 16.43
N VAL A 103 13.17 4.26 17.74
CA VAL A 103 13.03 5.31 18.76
C VAL A 103 14.35 5.67 19.45
N GLY A 104 15.48 5.25 18.87
CA GLY A 104 16.82 5.62 19.34
C GLY A 104 17.25 4.95 20.64
N GLY A 105 16.67 3.80 21.02
CA GLY A 105 17.08 3.04 22.19
C GLY A 105 16.10 1.95 22.62
N GLY A 106 16.50 1.09 23.57
CA GLY A 106 15.61 0.07 24.11
C GLY A 106 14.41 0.69 24.80
N ARG A 107 13.17 0.40 24.34
CA ARG A 107 11.95 0.86 25.04
C ARG A 107 11.81 0.21 26.41
N TRP A 108 12.28 -1.04 26.50
CA TRP A 108 12.11 -1.94 27.64
C TRP A 108 13.45 -2.49 28.16
N LYS A 109 13.59 -2.59 29.49
CA LYS A 109 14.69 -3.32 30.16
C LYS A 109 14.33 -4.81 30.22
N SER A 110 15.04 -5.65 29.45
CA SER A 110 14.93 -7.12 29.46
C SER A 110 15.77 -7.75 30.59
N LYS A 111 15.45 -8.99 31.00
CA LYS A 111 16.22 -9.78 31.96
C LYS A 111 17.45 -10.44 31.32
N ALA A 112 17.46 -10.64 30.01
CA ALA A 112 18.57 -11.24 29.27
C ALA A 112 19.36 -10.15 28.53
N ALA A 113 20.63 -9.98 28.88
CA ALA A 113 21.57 -9.20 28.07
C ALA A 113 21.53 -9.73 26.63
N ARG A 114 21.08 -8.91 25.68
CA ARG A 114 20.98 -9.27 24.25
C ARG A 114 22.37 -9.65 23.73
N VAL A 115 22.63 -10.95 23.60
CA VAL A 115 23.79 -11.46 22.86
C VAL A 115 23.56 -11.11 21.39
N VAL A 116 24.47 -10.31 20.84
CA VAL A 116 24.52 -9.91 19.43
C VAL A 116 25.21 -11.01 18.63
N PRO A 117 24.55 -11.68 17.67
CA PRO A 117 25.27 -12.38 16.61
C PRO A 117 25.72 -11.33 15.60
N GLN A 118 27.04 -11.22 15.40
CA GLN A 118 27.59 -10.45 14.28
C GLN A 118 27.22 -11.14 12.96
N ALA A 119 26.74 -10.37 11.99
CA ALA A 119 26.52 -10.85 10.63
C ALA A 119 27.30 -9.99 9.61
N THR A 120 28.07 -10.67 8.76
CA THR A 120 28.58 -10.17 7.48
C THR A 120 28.18 -11.19 6.41
N PRO A 121 27.15 -10.86 5.61
CA PRO A 121 27.31 -10.65 4.15
C PRO A 121 26.65 -9.34 3.62
N GLN A 122 26.19 -8.44 4.50
CA GLN A 122 25.28 -7.31 4.18
C GLN A 122 25.80 -6.30 3.12
N GLN A 123 27.11 -6.05 3.05
CA GLN A 123 27.68 -4.90 2.31
C GLN A 123 27.59 -5.00 0.78
N ALA A 124 27.62 -6.21 0.21
CA ALA A 124 27.49 -6.40 -1.25
C ALA A 124 26.02 -6.36 -1.72
N ALA A 125 25.10 -6.84 -0.88
CA ALA A 125 23.66 -6.75 -1.12
C ALA A 125 23.20 -5.28 -1.07
N ASP A 126 23.73 -4.51 -0.13
CA ASP A 126 23.46 -3.07 0.00
C ASP A 126 23.87 -2.29 -1.27
N GLY A 127 25.06 -2.57 -1.81
CA GLY A 127 25.54 -1.93 -3.05
C GLY A 127 24.67 -2.22 -4.28
N ARG A 128 24.17 -3.45 -4.44
CA ARG A 128 23.27 -3.80 -5.57
C ARG A 128 21.89 -3.17 -5.41
N LEU A 129 21.29 -3.26 -4.23
CA LEU A 129 19.98 -2.69 -3.96
C LEU A 129 19.99 -1.17 -4.16
N ARG A 130 21.06 -0.51 -3.74
CA ARG A 130 21.29 0.91 -3.99
C ARG A 130 21.31 1.25 -5.48
N ARG A 131 22.07 0.51 -6.30
CA ARG A 131 22.11 0.75 -7.77
C ARG A 131 20.76 0.54 -8.44
N ILE A 132 19.98 -0.46 -7.98
CA ILE A 132 18.61 -0.70 -8.46
C ILE A 132 17.74 0.53 -8.18
N ALA A 133 17.76 1.01 -6.93
CA ALA A 133 16.98 2.17 -6.52
C ALA A 133 17.37 3.43 -7.30
N GLU A 134 18.68 3.72 -7.40
CA GLU A 134 19.22 4.87 -8.15
C GLU A 134 18.79 4.84 -9.63
N GLN A 135 18.85 3.68 -10.29
CA GLN A 135 18.41 3.53 -11.69
C GLN A 135 16.89 3.75 -11.85
N LEU A 136 16.07 3.19 -10.95
CA LEU A 136 14.61 3.37 -11.00
C LEU A 136 14.22 4.83 -10.78
N LEU A 137 14.83 5.50 -9.80
CA LEU A 137 14.59 6.91 -9.51
C LEU A 137 15.06 7.81 -10.66
N LYS A 138 16.20 7.49 -11.27
CA LYS A 138 16.68 8.19 -12.47
C LYS A 138 15.67 8.07 -13.63
N LEU A 139 15.15 6.87 -13.90
CA LEU A 139 14.14 6.66 -14.93
C LEU A 139 12.84 7.43 -14.67
N ARG A 140 12.46 7.65 -13.40
CA ARG A 140 11.34 8.53 -13.05
C ARG A 140 11.60 9.98 -13.47
N GLY A 141 12.81 10.48 -13.25
CA GLY A 141 13.22 11.84 -13.62
C GLY A 141 13.38 12.08 -15.12
N GLU A 142 14.00 11.15 -15.85
CA GLU A 142 14.25 11.28 -17.30
C GLU A 142 12.98 11.24 -18.15
N ARG A 143 11.94 10.56 -17.66
CA ARG A 143 10.61 10.52 -18.28
C ARG A 143 9.66 11.55 -17.69
N GLY A 144 10.22 12.56 -17.00
CA GLY A 144 9.51 13.65 -16.36
C GLY A 144 9.00 14.67 -17.39
N GLY A 145 7.67 14.82 -17.45
CA GLY A 145 7.03 15.83 -18.29
C GLY A 145 5.51 15.65 -18.36
N GLU A 146 5.04 14.41 -18.53
CA GLU A 146 3.60 14.11 -18.59
C GLU A 146 3.19 13.23 -17.41
N PHE A 147 2.68 13.85 -16.36
CA PHE A 147 1.92 13.15 -15.32
C PHE A 147 0.59 12.73 -15.93
N PHE A 148 0.37 11.42 -16.04
CA PHE A 148 -0.84 10.87 -16.65
C PHE A 148 -1.90 10.65 -15.57
N TRP A 149 -2.53 11.73 -15.13
CA TRP A 149 -3.60 11.72 -14.14
C TRP A 149 -4.75 12.60 -14.62
N PRO A 150 -5.70 12.05 -15.44
CA PRO A 150 -6.88 12.76 -15.91
C PRO A 150 -7.54 13.61 -14.82
N TRP A 151 -7.80 14.87 -15.16
CA TRP A 151 -8.36 15.93 -14.33
C TRP A 151 -7.45 16.48 -13.22
N LEU A 152 -6.25 15.92 -13.04
CA LEU A 152 -5.22 16.43 -12.14
C LEU A 152 -4.01 17.03 -12.88
N GLU A 153 -4.06 17.12 -14.21
CA GLU A 153 -2.99 17.71 -15.01
C GLU A 153 -2.87 19.22 -14.82
N GLU A 154 -1.65 19.75 -15.02
CA GLU A 154 -1.35 21.19 -15.13
C GLU A 154 -1.79 22.05 -13.94
N LEU A 155 -1.84 21.43 -12.75
CA LEU A 155 -2.22 22.15 -11.53
C LEU A 155 -1.09 23.06 -11.01
N GLU A 156 0.17 22.84 -11.37
CA GLU A 156 1.32 23.66 -10.93
C GLU A 156 1.35 23.88 -9.40
N GLY A 157 0.97 22.86 -8.62
CA GLY A 157 0.86 22.95 -7.16
C GLY A 157 -0.41 23.65 -6.63
N ARG A 158 -1.34 24.04 -7.52
CA ARG A 158 -2.66 24.54 -7.12
C ARG A 158 -3.55 23.39 -6.65
N SER A 159 -4.45 23.67 -5.72
CA SER A 159 -5.46 22.71 -5.31
C SER A 159 -6.45 22.43 -6.44
N VAL A 160 -6.77 21.16 -6.65
CA VAL A 160 -7.82 20.72 -7.57
C VAL A 160 -9.18 21.27 -7.14
N ASP A 161 -10.04 21.61 -8.10
CA ASP A 161 -11.45 21.96 -7.83
C ASP A 161 -12.31 20.70 -7.58
N LYS A 162 -13.53 20.90 -7.07
CA LYS A 162 -14.48 19.81 -6.74
C LYS A 162 -14.79 18.96 -7.97
N LYS A 163 -14.99 19.61 -9.12
CA LYS A 163 -15.49 18.98 -10.35
C LYS A 163 -14.44 18.03 -10.91
N ARG A 164 -13.20 18.53 -11.06
CA ARG A 164 -12.03 17.76 -11.47
C ARG A 164 -11.72 16.62 -10.50
N ALA A 165 -11.72 16.87 -9.19
CA ALA A 165 -11.49 15.85 -8.18
C ALA A 165 -12.50 14.69 -8.23
N ASN A 166 -13.78 15.02 -8.45
CA ASN A 166 -14.84 14.03 -8.57
C ASN A 166 -14.71 13.17 -9.84
N LYS A 167 -14.35 13.78 -10.98
CA LYS A 167 -14.10 13.04 -12.23
C LYS A 167 -12.87 12.14 -12.13
N PHE A 168 -11.80 12.62 -11.52
CA PHE A 168 -10.61 11.81 -11.20
C PHE A 168 -10.98 10.57 -10.38
N LEU A 169 -11.71 10.75 -9.27
CA LEU A 169 -12.13 9.63 -8.43
C LEU A 169 -13.06 8.66 -9.18
N LEU A 170 -13.96 9.16 -10.03
CA LEU A 170 -14.81 8.33 -10.90
C LEU A 170 -13.98 7.44 -11.83
N GLY A 171 -12.95 8.00 -12.47
CA GLY A 171 -12.02 7.23 -13.31
C GLY A 171 -11.28 6.15 -12.53
N CYS A 172 -10.79 6.47 -11.32
CA CYS A 172 -10.17 5.47 -10.45
C CYS A 172 -11.12 4.33 -10.07
N ILE A 173 -12.39 4.62 -9.76
CA ILE A 173 -13.39 3.60 -9.43
C ILE A 173 -13.63 2.66 -10.62
N LEU A 174 -13.63 3.21 -11.84
CA LEU A 174 -13.82 2.46 -13.07
C LEU A 174 -12.58 1.66 -13.49
N ASP A 175 -11.36 1.98 -13.03
CA ASP A 175 -10.12 1.23 -13.29
C ASP A 175 -10.06 -0.15 -12.61
N TRP A 176 -11.22 -0.68 -12.18
CA TRP A 176 -11.34 -1.97 -11.56
C TRP A 176 -11.37 -3.11 -12.59
N GLN A 177 -10.23 -3.79 -12.77
CA GLN A 177 -10.09 -4.95 -13.67
C GLN A 177 -10.30 -4.65 -15.17
N ILE A 178 -10.08 -3.41 -15.59
CA ILE A 178 -10.04 -3.01 -17.00
C ILE A 178 -8.75 -2.24 -17.30
N HIS A 179 -8.56 -1.84 -18.55
CA HIS A 179 -7.42 -0.99 -18.93
C HIS A 179 -7.68 0.46 -18.51
N ALA A 180 -6.67 1.11 -17.95
CA ALA A 180 -6.75 2.49 -17.46
C ALA A 180 -7.30 3.45 -18.53
N ASP A 181 -6.78 3.43 -19.77
CA ASP A 181 -7.24 4.30 -20.86
C ASP A 181 -8.75 4.18 -21.11
N ARG A 182 -9.30 2.95 -21.00
CA ARG A 182 -10.74 2.71 -21.12
C ARG A 182 -11.51 3.20 -19.91
N ALA A 183 -10.95 3.06 -18.71
CA ALA A 183 -11.58 3.56 -17.48
C ALA A 183 -11.72 5.09 -17.51
N TRP A 184 -10.65 5.79 -17.91
CA TRP A 184 -10.64 7.25 -18.05
C TRP A 184 -11.64 7.74 -19.09
N GLU A 185 -11.66 7.11 -20.26
CA GLU A 185 -12.63 7.46 -21.32
C GLU A 185 -14.08 7.19 -20.90
N ASN A 186 -14.34 6.09 -20.19
CA ASN A 186 -15.67 5.80 -19.68
C ASN A 186 -16.11 6.80 -18.60
N ALA A 187 -15.20 7.24 -17.73
CA ALA A 187 -15.48 8.27 -16.75
C ALA A 187 -15.79 9.62 -17.41
N ARG A 188 -15.00 10.02 -18.41
CA ARG A 188 -15.20 11.23 -19.20
C ARG A 188 -16.58 11.21 -19.86
N ARG A 189 -16.88 10.17 -20.62
CA ARG A 189 -18.17 10.02 -21.31
C ARG A 189 -19.36 10.04 -20.34
N LEU A 190 -19.25 9.37 -19.19
CA LEU A 190 -20.33 9.41 -18.20
C LEU A 190 -20.53 10.82 -17.64
N ALA A 191 -19.46 11.44 -17.15
CA ALA A 191 -19.54 12.72 -16.45
C ALA A 191 -19.95 13.85 -17.41
N GLU A 192 -19.35 13.90 -18.60
CA GLU A 192 -19.46 15.04 -19.52
C GLU A 192 -20.59 14.84 -20.53
N ASP A 193 -20.64 13.69 -21.19
CA ASP A 193 -21.57 13.47 -22.30
C ASP A 193 -22.94 12.97 -21.82
N VAL A 194 -22.97 11.99 -20.91
CA VAL A 194 -24.22 11.35 -20.44
C VAL A 194 -24.94 12.19 -19.38
N LEU A 195 -24.18 12.76 -18.44
CA LEU A 195 -24.74 13.54 -17.32
C LEU A 195 -24.71 15.06 -17.55
N GLY A 196 -24.09 15.53 -18.63
CA GLY A 196 -24.05 16.96 -18.99
C GLY A 196 -23.11 17.80 -18.12
N ASP A 197 -22.01 17.21 -17.65
CA ASP A 197 -20.96 17.85 -16.87
C ASP A 197 -21.45 18.62 -15.61
N PRO A 198 -22.19 17.99 -14.68
CA PRO A 198 -22.80 18.67 -13.55
C PRO A 198 -21.77 19.10 -12.49
N GLU A 199 -22.06 20.21 -11.79
CA GLU A 199 -21.26 20.67 -10.63
C GLU A 199 -21.29 19.69 -9.45
N ASP A 200 -22.38 18.93 -9.31
CA ASP A 200 -22.53 17.87 -8.31
C ASP A 200 -22.66 16.49 -8.99
N LEU A 201 -21.54 15.97 -9.50
CA LEU A 201 -21.45 14.66 -10.15
C LEU A 201 -22.08 13.53 -9.32
N TRP A 202 -21.70 13.43 -8.04
CA TRP A 202 -22.22 12.38 -7.17
C TRP A 202 -23.69 12.61 -6.81
N GLY A 203 -24.14 13.87 -6.75
CA GLY A 203 -25.56 14.22 -6.69
C GLY A 203 -26.36 13.68 -7.87
N ALA A 204 -25.88 13.94 -9.10
CA ALA A 204 -26.51 13.50 -10.34
C ALA A 204 -26.59 11.96 -10.42
N ILE A 205 -25.52 11.25 -10.05
CA ILE A 205 -25.51 9.79 -9.99
C ILE A 205 -26.48 9.27 -8.92
N ALA A 206 -26.41 9.81 -7.70
CA ALA A 206 -27.21 9.33 -6.57
C ALA A 206 -28.69 9.75 -6.62
N ALA A 207 -29.07 10.65 -7.52
CA ALA A 207 -30.47 10.99 -7.79
C ALA A 207 -31.21 9.85 -8.50
N ILE A 208 -30.49 8.99 -9.22
CA ILE A 208 -31.04 7.79 -9.86
C ILE A 208 -31.09 6.68 -8.80
N PRO A 209 -32.25 6.03 -8.53
CA PRO A 209 -32.30 4.87 -7.65
C PRO A 209 -31.41 3.72 -8.16
N LEU A 210 -30.78 2.96 -7.26
CA LEU A 210 -29.85 1.88 -7.65
C LEU A 210 -30.45 0.90 -8.65
N ALA A 211 -31.72 0.49 -8.47
CA ALA A 211 -32.39 -0.41 -9.42
C ALA A 211 -32.41 0.16 -10.84
N GLN A 212 -32.80 1.42 -11.00
CA GLN A 212 -32.81 2.12 -12.29
C GLN A 212 -31.39 2.37 -12.81
N TRP A 213 -30.42 2.60 -11.94
CA TRP A 213 -29.01 2.69 -12.33
C TRP A 213 -28.54 1.37 -12.96
N MET A 214 -28.89 0.23 -12.36
CA MET A 214 -28.52 -1.09 -12.86
C MET A 214 -29.20 -1.44 -14.18
N GLU A 215 -30.45 -1.02 -14.41
CA GLU A 215 -31.13 -1.16 -15.71
C GLU A 215 -30.38 -0.44 -16.83
N ARG A 216 -29.68 0.65 -16.52
CA ARG A 216 -28.86 1.43 -17.48
C ARG A 216 -27.48 0.84 -17.73
N PHE A 217 -27.17 -0.38 -17.23
CA PHE A 217 -25.86 -1.01 -17.41
C PHE A 217 -25.40 -1.03 -18.88
N ASN A 218 -26.23 -1.55 -19.79
CA ASN A 218 -25.89 -1.63 -21.21
C ASN A 218 -25.91 -0.26 -21.90
N GLN A 219 -26.86 0.61 -21.52
CA GLN A 219 -26.98 1.96 -22.07
C GLN A 219 -25.75 2.80 -21.73
N TYR A 220 -25.36 2.82 -20.45
CA TYR A 220 -24.20 3.58 -20.02
C TYR A 220 -22.90 2.88 -20.39
N SER A 221 -22.85 1.56 -20.53
CA SER A 221 -21.65 0.82 -20.95
C SER A 221 -20.38 1.23 -20.17
N LEU A 222 -20.52 1.50 -18.87
CA LEU A 222 -19.41 2.02 -18.05
C LEU A 222 -18.34 0.97 -17.78
N HIS A 223 -18.75 -0.29 -17.73
CA HIS A 223 -17.89 -1.37 -17.31
C HIS A 223 -18.32 -2.69 -17.96
N ARG A 224 -17.37 -3.60 -18.18
CA ARG A 224 -17.68 -4.95 -18.70
C ARG A 224 -18.37 -5.87 -17.68
N PHE A 225 -18.47 -5.42 -16.42
CA PHE A 225 -19.00 -6.19 -15.30
C PHE A 225 -20.07 -5.36 -14.62
N GLN A 226 -21.24 -5.94 -14.37
CA GLN A 226 -22.32 -5.28 -13.64
C GLN A 226 -21.85 -4.76 -12.28
N LYS A 227 -21.02 -5.52 -11.58
CA LYS A 227 -20.42 -5.10 -10.31
C LYS A 227 -19.56 -3.83 -10.43
N GLY A 228 -18.85 -3.63 -11.54
CA GLY A 228 -18.09 -2.41 -11.78
C GLY A 228 -18.99 -1.20 -11.97
N HIS A 229 -20.11 -1.38 -12.67
CA HIS A 229 -21.14 -0.36 -12.85
C HIS A 229 -21.88 -0.03 -11.55
N GLU A 230 -22.23 -1.05 -10.76
CA GLU A 230 -22.83 -0.90 -9.44
C GLU A 230 -21.91 -0.14 -8.47
N ARG A 231 -20.60 -0.44 -8.49
CA ARG A 231 -19.59 0.21 -7.64
C ARG A 231 -19.58 1.73 -7.80
N VAL A 232 -19.73 2.25 -9.02
CA VAL A 232 -19.82 3.70 -9.27
C VAL A 232 -20.94 4.32 -8.45
N TRP A 233 -22.13 3.72 -8.47
CA TRP A 233 -23.27 4.22 -7.73
C TRP A 233 -23.09 4.08 -6.21
N THR A 234 -22.67 2.90 -5.76
CA THR A 234 -22.53 2.60 -4.33
C THR A 234 -21.46 3.47 -3.66
N ILE A 235 -20.30 3.62 -4.29
CA ILE A 235 -19.24 4.49 -3.79
C ILE A 235 -19.67 5.95 -3.92
N GLY A 236 -20.23 6.36 -5.07
CA GLY A 236 -20.68 7.72 -5.30
C GLY A 236 -21.73 8.21 -4.30
N ARG A 237 -22.68 7.35 -3.92
CA ARG A 237 -23.67 7.64 -2.87
C ARG A 237 -22.99 7.92 -1.52
N ARG A 238 -21.93 7.18 -1.19
CA ARG A 238 -21.17 7.38 0.05
C ARG A 238 -20.30 8.62 0.00
N VAL A 239 -19.69 8.94 -1.14
CA VAL A 239 -18.99 10.23 -1.32
C VAL A 239 -19.96 11.40 -1.12
N ARG A 240 -21.17 11.29 -1.67
CA ARG A 240 -22.23 12.29 -1.44
C ARG A 240 -22.58 12.46 0.04
N SER A 241 -22.84 11.36 0.77
CA SER A 241 -23.32 11.44 2.15
C SER A 241 -22.21 11.70 3.19
N GLN A 242 -21.04 11.08 3.03
CA GLN A 242 -19.95 11.12 4.00
C GLN A 242 -18.98 12.28 3.74
N TYR A 243 -18.83 12.69 2.47
CA TYR A 243 -17.86 13.71 2.03
C TYR A 243 -18.51 14.89 1.31
N ARG A 244 -19.83 15.07 1.49
CA ARG A 244 -20.63 16.18 0.91
C ARG A 244 -20.54 16.28 -0.62
N GLY A 245 -20.32 15.14 -1.28
CA GLY A 245 -20.22 15.06 -2.74
C GLY A 245 -18.94 15.70 -3.29
N ASP A 246 -17.93 15.92 -2.45
CA ASP A 246 -16.65 16.51 -2.85
C ASP A 246 -15.52 15.57 -2.46
N ALA A 247 -14.92 14.92 -3.47
CA ALA A 247 -13.86 13.95 -3.28
C ALA A 247 -12.64 14.54 -2.57
N ARG A 248 -12.40 15.86 -2.65
CA ARG A 248 -11.28 16.51 -1.95
C ARG A 248 -11.36 16.32 -0.45
N ASN A 249 -12.56 16.24 0.12
CA ASN A 249 -12.73 16.02 1.57
C ASN A 249 -12.25 14.63 2.03
N ILE A 250 -11.94 13.71 1.12
CA ILE A 250 -11.35 12.41 1.44
C ILE A 250 -9.88 12.58 1.84
N TRP A 251 -9.12 13.42 1.13
CA TRP A 251 -7.66 13.54 1.28
C TRP A 251 -7.15 14.91 1.70
N LYS A 252 -8.00 15.94 1.71
CA LYS A 252 -7.63 17.29 2.14
C LYS A 252 -7.26 17.30 3.63
N ASP A 253 -6.17 17.97 3.96
CA ASP A 253 -5.68 18.23 5.33
C ASP A 253 -5.44 16.96 6.16
N VAL A 254 -5.16 15.82 5.50
CA VAL A 254 -4.86 14.54 6.17
C VAL A 254 -3.62 13.87 5.58
N PRO A 255 -2.91 13.02 6.33
CA PRO A 255 -1.76 12.28 5.80
C PRO A 255 -2.18 11.19 4.79
N PRO A 256 -1.26 10.73 3.92
CA PRO A 256 -1.51 9.67 2.95
C PRO A 256 -2.15 8.40 3.52
N SER A 257 -1.75 7.99 4.73
CA SER A 257 -2.28 6.80 5.41
C SER A 257 -3.77 6.93 5.77
N GLU A 258 -4.21 8.12 6.18
CA GLU A 258 -5.61 8.37 6.48
C GLU A 258 -6.45 8.48 5.20
N ALA A 259 -5.94 9.16 4.17
CA ALA A 259 -6.58 9.20 2.85
C ALA A 259 -6.77 7.78 2.28
N LEU A 260 -5.75 6.92 2.39
CA LEU A 260 -5.79 5.51 2.00
C LEU A 260 -6.91 4.76 2.75
N SER A 261 -6.97 4.87 4.08
CA SER A 261 -8.00 4.23 4.91
C SER A 261 -9.41 4.69 4.49
N ARG A 262 -9.61 6.00 4.28
CA ARG A 262 -10.91 6.55 3.88
C ARG A 262 -11.38 6.03 2.53
N LEU A 263 -10.47 5.88 1.55
CA LEU A 263 -10.77 5.31 0.24
C LEU A 263 -11.11 3.82 0.31
N GLU A 264 -10.38 3.05 1.12
CA GLU A 264 -10.68 1.64 1.39
C GLU A 264 -12.03 1.47 2.07
N ASP A 265 -12.30 2.28 3.09
CA ASP A 265 -13.57 2.28 3.81
C ASP A 265 -14.73 2.57 2.85
N LEU A 266 -14.55 3.48 1.88
CA LEU A 266 -15.52 3.77 0.82
C LEU A 266 -15.81 2.57 -0.11
N GLY A 267 -14.91 1.58 -0.16
CA GLY A 267 -15.00 0.40 -1.01
C GLY A 267 -14.25 0.51 -2.34
N VAL A 268 -13.36 1.52 -2.47
CA VAL A 268 -12.49 1.71 -3.65
C VAL A 268 -11.56 0.51 -3.84
N GLY A 269 -11.07 -0.04 -2.73
CA GLY A 269 -10.22 -1.23 -2.68
C GLY A 269 -8.73 -0.90 -2.68
N GLU A 270 -7.95 -1.65 -1.91
CA GLU A 270 -6.56 -1.34 -1.54
C GLU A 270 -5.69 -0.85 -2.71
N GLN A 271 -5.57 -1.63 -3.79
CA GLN A 271 -4.69 -1.26 -4.91
C GLN A 271 -5.11 0.04 -5.59
N ILE A 272 -6.41 0.26 -5.79
CA ILE A 272 -6.90 1.50 -6.41
C ILE A 272 -6.71 2.66 -5.44
N SER A 273 -6.95 2.45 -4.15
CA SER A 273 -6.70 3.47 -3.12
C SER A 273 -5.23 3.90 -3.07
N ARG A 274 -4.27 2.96 -3.17
CA ARG A 274 -2.84 3.27 -3.29
C ARG A 274 -2.52 4.12 -4.53
N MET A 275 -3.12 3.79 -5.67
CA MET A 275 -2.98 4.60 -6.90
C MET A 275 -3.54 6.00 -6.75
N VAL A 276 -4.71 6.15 -6.11
CA VAL A 276 -5.32 7.46 -5.85
C VAL A 276 -4.39 8.31 -5.00
N VAL A 277 -3.92 7.78 -3.87
CA VAL A 277 -2.99 8.50 -2.98
C VAL A 277 -1.68 8.83 -3.69
N GLY A 278 -1.16 7.90 -4.48
CA GLY A 278 0.02 8.11 -5.30
C GLY A 278 -0.12 9.23 -6.33
N ALA A 279 -1.23 9.26 -7.07
CA ALA A 279 -1.54 10.32 -8.02
C ALA A 279 -1.68 11.69 -7.33
N LEU A 280 -2.28 11.72 -6.14
CA LEU A 280 -2.39 12.94 -5.34
C LEU A 280 -1.02 13.44 -4.88
N MET A 281 -0.08 12.55 -4.54
CA MET A 281 1.30 12.93 -4.21
C MET A 281 2.06 13.44 -5.45
N ASP A 282 1.94 12.74 -6.58
CA ASP A 282 2.56 13.15 -7.85
C ASP A 282 2.10 14.55 -8.30
N THR A 283 0.89 14.94 -7.92
CA THR A 283 0.25 16.21 -8.32
C THR A 283 0.21 17.26 -7.21
N GLY A 284 0.92 17.02 -6.09
CA GLY A 284 1.05 17.96 -4.98
C GLY A 284 -0.25 18.23 -4.21
N GLN A 285 -1.24 17.36 -4.33
CA GLN A 285 -2.52 17.48 -3.60
C GLN A 285 -2.44 16.91 -2.17
N ILE A 286 -1.44 16.09 -1.89
CA ILE A 286 -1.13 15.56 -0.56
C ILE A 286 0.40 15.39 -0.43
N GLU A 287 0.94 15.75 0.73
CA GLU A 287 2.36 15.57 1.04
C GLU A 287 2.56 14.35 1.94
N GLY A 288 3.64 13.61 1.71
CA GLY A 288 4.06 12.52 2.59
C GLY A 288 4.68 11.33 1.86
N ILE A 289 4.64 10.19 2.54
CA ILE A 289 5.21 8.91 2.10
C ILE A 289 4.05 8.01 1.68
N GLY A 290 4.18 7.37 0.51
CA GLY A 290 3.26 6.32 0.11
C GLY A 290 3.99 5.11 -0.45
N ASP A 291 3.26 4.02 -0.55
CA ASP A 291 3.77 2.77 -1.10
C ASP A 291 3.43 2.62 -2.57
N VAL A 292 4.21 1.81 -3.28
CA VAL A 292 3.85 1.34 -4.63
C VAL A 292 2.50 0.63 -4.62
N LYS A 293 1.78 0.70 -5.74
CA LYS A 293 0.64 -0.15 -6.04
C LYS A 293 1.18 -1.48 -6.57
N PRO A 294 1.02 -2.61 -5.86
CA PRO A 294 1.52 -3.90 -6.30
C PRO A 294 0.61 -4.53 -7.37
N ASP A 295 0.58 -3.94 -8.56
CA ASP A 295 -0.13 -4.49 -9.71
C ASP A 295 0.68 -5.62 -10.41
N ARG A 296 0.08 -6.26 -11.42
CA ARG A 296 0.75 -7.34 -12.16
C ARG A 296 2.07 -6.93 -12.81
N HIS A 297 2.25 -5.66 -13.19
CA HIS A 297 3.47 -5.14 -13.79
C HIS A 297 4.52 -4.95 -12.70
N VAL A 298 4.19 -4.22 -11.63
CA VAL A 298 5.08 -3.96 -10.50
C VAL A 298 5.54 -5.28 -9.85
N CYS A 299 4.62 -6.21 -9.58
CA CYS A 299 4.94 -7.53 -9.01
C CYS A 299 5.89 -8.34 -9.88
N ARG A 300 5.66 -8.36 -11.20
CA ARG A 300 6.50 -9.09 -12.15
C ARG A 300 7.87 -8.45 -12.30
N VAL A 301 7.92 -7.12 -12.45
CA VAL A 301 9.15 -6.38 -12.70
C VAL A 301 10.05 -6.44 -11.48
N LEU A 302 9.54 -6.03 -10.32
CA LEU A 302 10.33 -6.00 -9.11
C LEU A 302 10.81 -7.39 -8.71
N GLY A 303 9.94 -8.40 -8.81
CA GLY A 303 10.33 -9.77 -8.54
C GLY A 303 11.37 -10.31 -9.52
N ARG A 304 11.24 -10.07 -10.82
CA ARG A 304 12.27 -10.50 -11.78
C ARG A 304 13.61 -9.82 -11.55
N ILE A 305 13.60 -8.54 -11.14
CA ILE A 305 14.82 -7.83 -10.75
C ILE A 305 15.43 -8.50 -9.52
N LEU A 306 14.65 -8.67 -8.44
CA LEU A 306 15.16 -9.06 -7.13
C LEU A 306 15.38 -10.57 -6.97
N GLU A 307 14.48 -11.42 -7.46
CA GLU A 307 14.48 -12.87 -7.25
C GLU A 307 14.51 -13.70 -8.55
N GLY A 308 14.33 -13.06 -9.70
CA GLY A 308 14.24 -13.77 -10.98
C GLY A 308 12.86 -14.39 -11.24
N SER A 309 11.88 -14.17 -10.35
CA SER A 309 10.49 -14.60 -10.49
C SER A 309 9.55 -13.54 -9.92
N PRO A 310 8.27 -13.46 -10.36
CA PRO A 310 7.33 -12.49 -9.80
C PRO A 310 7.18 -12.62 -8.27
N LEU A 311 7.12 -11.47 -7.59
CA LEU A 311 6.84 -11.41 -6.15
C LEU A 311 5.34 -11.33 -5.89
N GLN A 312 4.93 -11.73 -4.68
CA GLN A 312 3.57 -11.48 -4.20
C GLN A 312 3.38 -9.99 -3.82
N PRO A 313 2.14 -9.48 -3.82
CA PRO A 313 1.88 -8.06 -3.58
C PRO A 313 2.47 -7.49 -2.28
N ASP A 314 2.40 -8.23 -1.19
CA ASP A 314 2.96 -7.87 0.13
C ASP A 314 4.50 -7.79 0.08
N GLN A 315 5.14 -8.75 -0.58
CA GLN A 315 6.59 -8.77 -0.77
C GLN A 315 7.08 -7.60 -1.61
N VAL A 316 6.29 -7.16 -2.59
CA VAL A 316 6.60 -5.99 -3.43
C VAL A 316 6.58 -4.71 -2.61
N VAL A 317 5.56 -4.52 -1.79
CA VAL A 317 5.48 -3.36 -0.89
C VAL A 317 6.67 -3.35 0.06
N TYR A 318 6.97 -4.48 0.71
CA TYR A 318 8.12 -4.61 1.60
C TYR A 318 9.45 -4.28 0.88
N ALA A 319 9.70 -4.90 -0.27
CA ALA A 319 10.92 -4.69 -1.04
C ALA A 319 11.07 -3.24 -1.51
N SER A 320 9.97 -2.60 -1.94
CA SER A 320 9.99 -1.20 -2.36
C SER A 320 10.39 -0.25 -1.23
N ARG A 321 9.97 -0.53 0.02
CA ARG A 321 10.36 0.23 1.22
C ARG A 321 11.83 0.06 1.57
N GLN A 322 12.44 -1.06 1.24
CA GLN A 322 13.88 -1.25 1.42
C GLN A 322 14.68 -0.51 0.35
N LEU A 323 14.16 -0.46 -0.89
CA LEU A 323 14.83 0.21 -2.01
C LEU A 323 14.74 1.73 -1.94
N SER A 324 13.61 2.28 -1.50
CA SER A 324 13.40 3.72 -1.36
C SER A 324 12.65 4.00 -0.04
N PRO A 325 13.33 3.98 1.10
CA PRO A 325 12.71 4.16 2.42
C PRO A 325 12.09 5.54 2.62
N GLU A 326 12.60 6.56 1.93
CA GLU A 326 12.13 7.93 2.01
C GLU A 326 10.76 8.09 1.34
N ASN A 327 10.54 7.43 0.19
CA ASN A 327 9.22 7.38 -0.44
C ASN A 327 9.13 6.24 -1.49
N PRO A 328 8.60 5.06 -1.11
CA PRO A 328 8.52 3.91 -2.02
C PRO A 328 7.67 4.17 -3.27
N TRP A 329 6.66 5.04 -3.18
CA TRP A 329 5.82 5.43 -4.31
C TRP A 329 6.62 5.96 -5.51
N LEU A 330 7.79 6.56 -5.28
CA LEU A 330 8.66 7.03 -6.36
C LEU A 330 9.14 5.88 -7.28
N LEU A 331 9.04 4.63 -6.84
CA LEU A 331 9.38 3.46 -7.63
C LEU A 331 8.19 2.95 -8.48
N ASP A 332 6.96 3.37 -8.21
CA ASP A 332 5.75 2.83 -8.86
C ASP A 332 5.76 3.06 -10.38
N ARG A 333 5.82 4.33 -10.80
CA ARG A 333 5.86 4.72 -12.21
C ARG A 333 6.99 4.05 -13.00
N PRO A 334 8.27 4.09 -12.59
CA PRO A 334 9.33 3.44 -13.36
C PRO A 334 9.13 1.92 -13.43
N LEU A 335 8.68 1.25 -12.35
CA LEU A 335 8.37 -0.19 -12.38
C LEU A 335 7.22 -0.51 -13.34
N TYR A 336 6.15 0.28 -13.31
CA TYR A 336 5.03 0.16 -14.23
C TYR A 336 5.47 0.32 -15.69
N LEU A 337 6.22 1.39 -16.01
CA LEU A 337 6.71 1.67 -17.37
C LEU A 337 7.64 0.56 -17.87
N ILE A 338 8.57 0.08 -17.03
CA ILE A 338 9.41 -1.08 -17.39
C ILE A 338 8.54 -2.29 -17.71
N GLY A 339 7.52 -2.55 -16.90
CA GLY A 339 6.59 -3.66 -17.10
C GLY A 339 5.69 -3.52 -18.32
N LYS A 340 5.42 -2.29 -18.76
CA LYS A 340 4.59 -1.97 -19.93
C LYS A 340 5.38 -2.02 -21.22
N GLU A 341 6.65 -1.66 -21.22
CA GLU A 341 7.44 -1.47 -22.46
C GLU A 341 8.52 -2.52 -22.72
N PHE A 342 9.02 -3.20 -21.67
CA PHE A 342 10.16 -4.11 -21.80
C PHE A 342 9.88 -5.46 -21.15
N CYS A 343 9.46 -5.47 -19.90
CA CYS A 343 9.33 -6.67 -19.08
C CYS A 343 7.91 -7.26 -19.22
N PHE A 344 7.59 -7.73 -20.42
CA PHE A 344 6.32 -8.40 -20.73
C PHE A 344 6.18 -9.72 -19.98
N ALA A 345 4.94 -10.22 -19.83
CA ALA A 345 4.68 -11.49 -19.15
C ALA A 345 5.39 -12.65 -19.85
N GLN A 346 5.32 -12.67 -21.18
CA GLN A 346 5.99 -13.60 -22.09
C GLN A 346 6.95 -12.79 -22.98
N ASP A 347 8.08 -13.38 -23.36
CA ASP A 347 9.09 -12.80 -24.26
C ASP A 347 9.52 -11.36 -23.89
N PRO A 348 10.03 -11.12 -22.67
CA PRO A 348 10.47 -9.79 -22.26
C PRO A 348 11.66 -9.32 -23.12
N ASN A 349 11.64 -8.04 -23.51
CA ASN A 349 12.73 -7.40 -24.24
C ASN A 349 13.90 -7.02 -23.29
N CYS A 350 14.48 -8.03 -22.63
CA CYS A 350 15.57 -7.84 -21.67
C CYS A 350 16.78 -7.08 -22.23
N PRO A 351 17.24 -7.29 -23.48
CA PRO A 351 18.39 -6.57 -24.02
C PRO A 351 18.19 -5.05 -24.06
N ALA A 352 16.96 -4.57 -24.27
CA ALA A 352 16.62 -3.15 -24.28
C ALA A 352 16.19 -2.60 -22.90
N CYS A 353 16.02 -3.47 -21.90
CA CYS A 353 15.54 -3.07 -20.59
C CYS A 353 16.59 -2.23 -19.84
N PRO A 354 16.25 -1.03 -19.33
CA PRO A 354 17.21 -0.12 -18.72
C PRO A 354 17.84 -0.66 -17.43
N ILE A 355 17.18 -1.60 -16.74
CA ILE A 355 17.67 -2.20 -15.49
C ILE A 355 18.31 -3.58 -15.68
N ARG A 356 18.60 -3.97 -16.93
CA ARG A 356 19.09 -5.33 -17.27
C ARG A 356 20.32 -5.74 -16.46
N ALA A 357 21.23 -4.80 -16.18
CA ALA A 357 22.52 -5.06 -15.54
C ALA A 357 22.35 -5.58 -14.11
N GLU A 358 21.28 -5.16 -13.43
CA GLU A 358 21.01 -5.58 -12.05
C GLU A 358 19.94 -6.68 -11.99
N CYS A 359 19.41 -7.18 -13.10
CA CYS A 359 18.23 -8.06 -13.11
C CYS A 359 18.60 -9.56 -12.94
N LYS A 360 18.13 -10.21 -11.85
CA LYS A 360 18.36 -11.66 -11.63
C LYS A 360 17.73 -12.53 -12.72
N TYR A 361 16.55 -12.17 -13.23
CA TYR A 361 15.91 -12.89 -14.32
C TYR A 361 16.81 -12.91 -15.57
N TYR A 362 17.36 -11.77 -15.95
CA TYR A 362 18.27 -11.69 -17.10
C TYR A 362 19.58 -12.44 -16.85
N ALA A 363 20.18 -12.30 -15.67
CA ALA A 363 21.38 -13.04 -15.31
C ALA A 363 21.21 -14.57 -15.43
N SER A 364 20.00 -15.09 -15.14
CA SER A 364 19.71 -16.52 -15.25
C SER A 364 19.32 -17.02 -16.65
N LYS A 365 18.79 -16.14 -17.52
CA LYS A 365 18.27 -16.53 -18.85
C LYS A 365 19.12 -16.04 -20.02
N GLY A 366 19.98 -15.04 -19.82
CA GLY A 366 20.76 -14.42 -20.88
C GLY A 366 19.90 -13.90 -22.04
N ASP A 367 20.48 -13.87 -23.24
CA ASP A 367 19.78 -13.45 -24.46
C ASP A 367 18.70 -14.43 -24.94
N GLN A 368 18.60 -15.62 -24.33
CA GLN A 368 17.54 -16.59 -24.62
C GLN A 368 16.15 -16.10 -24.17
N ALA A 369 16.07 -14.98 -23.44
CA ALA A 369 14.81 -14.29 -23.15
C ALA A 369 14.14 -13.70 -24.42
N ARG A 370 14.84 -13.67 -25.57
CA ARG A 370 14.25 -13.41 -26.88
C ARG A 370 13.72 -14.70 -27.51
N SER A 371 12.41 -14.91 -27.46
CA SER A 371 11.72 -15.70 -28.46
C SER A 371 11.04 -14.72 -29.44
N TYR A 372 11.70 -14.56 -30.59
CA TYR A 372 11.20 -14.07 -31.89
C TYR A 372 10.19 -12.92 -31.93
N TRP A 373 10.69 -11.70 -32.18
CA TRP A 373 10.03 -10.74 -33.08
C TRP A 373 11.09 -10.02 -33.93
N ARG A 374 11.16 -10.42 -35.21
CA ARG A 374 11.49 -9.56 -36.34
C ARG A 374 10.19 -8.95 -36.85
#